data_AF-A0A554JER0-F1
#
_entry.id   AF-A0A554JER0-F1
#
_cell.length_a   1.000
_cell.length_b   1.000
_cell.length_c   1.000
_cell.angle_alpha   90.00
_cell.angle_beta   90.00
_cell.angle_gamma   90.00
#
_symmetry.space_group_name_H-M   'P 1'
#
loop_
_entity.id
_entity.type
_entity.pdbx_description
1 polymer ?
#
loop_
_entity_poly.entity_id
_entity_poly.type
_entity_poly.pdbx_seq_one_letter_code
_entity_poly.pdbx_strand_id
1 'polypeptide(L)'
;MNTHDQHGHAGRAHKGSSGLAPRYCWNSLRSFFPAAKPRGIQPLFRLRSDAMQTKTFARRSSLAGIKILIISLTYHPRFIGGAEIAVKEITDRLGGTYAFDMVTLRLGQMKRERVGNIFIHRVVPSFIPLPLAKLFFPFAAALRAATLHREHHYEAAWSIMANRAGFAALFFKLLHPYVPFLLTLQEGDDRSYPAKKMGIFYPFLYPIWKAIFRRADVVQTISEYLADWAREMGARRVCVVPNGVDVQKFKVESEKLKVEERERIRGELGYGKDDVVVVTTSRLVPKNAEAPCYRDPRRRYSRFSQGRHYRPFLRAAKTRNNRDGRKAPYWR
;
A
#
# COMPACT_ATOMS: atom_id res chain seq x y z
N MET A 1 -22.95 -52.89 -23.87
CA MET A 1 -23.87 -51.73 -24.02
C MET A 1 -23.43 -50.71 -22.97
N ASN A 2 -22.52 -49.78 -23.27
CA ASN A 2 -22.74 -48.51 -24.00
C ASN A 2 -23.97 -47.78 -23.42
N THR A 3 -23.93 -46.56 -22.89
CA THR A 3 -23.14 -45.35 -23.20
C THR A 3 -23.15 -44.41 -21.98
N HIS A 4 -22.02 -43.80 -21.61
CA HIS A 4 -21.76 -42.34 -21.74
C HIS A 4 -22.89 -41.40 -21.30
N ASP A 5 -22.62 -40.56 -20.28
CA ASP A 5 -22.51 -39.13 -20.56
C ASP A 5 -21.61 -38.39 -19.57
N GLN A 6 -20.59 -37.77 -20.14
CA GLN A 6 -19.69 -36.82 -19.50
C GLN A 6 -20.17 -35.42 -19.90
N HIS A 7 -20.41 -34.55 -18.92
CA HIS A 7 -20.41 -33.10 -19.17
C HIS A 7 -19.28 -32.45 -18.40
N GLY A 8 -18.18 -32.23 -19.14
CA GLY A 8 -17.10 -31.36 -18.75
C GLY A 8 -17.53 -29.90 -18.87
N HIS A 9 -17.24 -29.10 -17.84
CA HIS A 9 -17.17 -27.66 -18.00
C HIS A 9 -15.74 -27.28 -18.40
N ALA A 10 -15.57 -27.15 -19.71
CA ALA A 10 -14.39 -26.59 -20.35
C ALA A 10 -14.14 -25.16 -19.85
N GLY A 11 -12.89 -24.92 -19.46
CA GLY A 11 -12.37 -23.59 -19.22
C GLY A 11 -12.45 -22.74 -20.49
N ARG A 12 -13.07 -21.56 -20.37
CA ARG A 12 -12.89 -20.50 -21.35
C ARG A 12 -11.54 -19.85 -21.13
N ALA A 13 -10.59 -20.22 -21.99
CA ALA A 13 -9.40 -19.44 -22.25
C ALA A 13 -9.79 -18.06 -22.81
N HIS A 14 -9.55 -17.00 -22.04
CA HIS A 14 -9.55 -15.64 -22.59
C HIS A 14 -8.28 -15.47 -23.43
N LYS A 15 -8.47 -15.55 -24.75
CA LYS A 15 -7.50 -15.09 -25.75
C LYS A 15 -7.16 -13.61 -25.49
N GLY A 16 -5.88 -13.29 -25.63
CA GLY A 16 -5.30 -12.00 -25.30
C GLY A 16 -5.99 -10.80 -25.95
N SER A 17 -6.16 -9.75 -25.15
CA SER A 17 -6.19 -8.38 -25.64
C SER A 17 -4.87 -7.73 -25.26
N SER A 18 -4.14 -7.37 -26.31
CA SER A 18 -2.95 -6.52 -26.32
C SER A 18 -3.13 -5.23 -25.51
N GLY A 19 -2.00 -4.71 -25.04
CA GLY A 19 -1.93 -3.66 -24.05
C GLY A 19 -2.63 -2.37 -24.44
N LEU A 20 -3.47 -1.90 -23.52
CA LEU A 20 -3.84 -0.52 -23.32
C LEU A 20 -4.31 -0.42 -21.87
N ALA A 21 -3.44 0.04 -20.98
CA ALA A 21 -3.90 0.50 -19.66
C ALA A 21 -5.04 1.49 -19.89
N PRO A 22 -6.16 1.44 -19.14
CA PRO A 22 -7.31 2.29 -19.43
C PRO A 22 -6.90 3.76 -19.32
N ARG A 23 -6.83 4.46 -20.46
CA ARG A 23 -6.55 5.91 -20.54
C ARG A 23 -7.44 6.76 -19.62
N TYR A 24 -8.58 6.20 -19.17
CA TYR A 24 -9.50 6.80 -18.21
C TYR A 24 -8.95 6.95 -16.77
N CYS A 25 -8.04 6.10 -16.31
CA CYS A 25 -7.52 6.17 -14.92
C CYS A 25 -6.53 7.33 -14.72
N TRP A 26 -5.63 7.54 -15.68
CA TRP A 26 -4.63 8.62 -15.63
C TRP A 26 -5.26 10.01 -15.63
N ASN A 27 -6.33 10.21 -16.41
CA ASN A 27 -7.06 11.47 -16.44
C ASN A 27 -7.83 11.73 -15.14
N SER A 28 -8.39 10.69 -14.49
CA SER A 28 -9.03 10.84 -13.17
C SER A 28 -8.03 11.18 -12.06
N LEU A 29 -6.81 10.64 -12.08
CA LEU A 29 -5.77 10.99 -11.09
C LEU A 29 -5.15 12.38 -11.34
N ARG A 30 -4.96 12.78 -12.60
CA ARG A 30 -4.59 14.16 -12.95
C ARG A 30 -5.66 15.19 -12.57
N SER A 31 -6.92 14.79 -12.44
CA SER A 31 -7.98 15.67 -11.91
C SER A 31 -7.98 15.78 -10.38
N PHE A 32 -7.34 14.82 -9.68
CA PHE A 32 -7.21 14.82 -8.22
C PHE A 32 -6.03 15.68 -7.74
N PHE A 33 -4.93 15.67 -8.49
CA PHE A 33 -3.82 16.57 -8.24
C PHE A 33 -3.99 17.84 -9.08
N PRO A 34 -4.22 19.02 -8.50
CA PRO A 34 -4.45 20.23 -9.29
C PRO A 34 -3.26 20.49 -10.22
N ALA A 35 -3.50 20.57 -11.53
CA ALA A 35 -2.50 21.12 -12.44
C ALA A 35 -2.31 22.60 -12.12
N ALA A 36 -1.05 23.07 -12.06
CA ALA A 36 -0.75 24.49 -11.88
C ALA A 36 -1.42 25.31 -13.00
N LYS A 37 -2.49 26.05 -12.67
CA LYS A 37 -3.15 26.95 -13.62
C LYS A 37 -2.31 28.23 -13.76
N PRO A 38 -1.94 28.67 -14.98
CA PRO A 38 -1.47 30.03 -15.19
C PRO A 38 -2.67 30.97 -14.99
N ARG A 39 -2.63 31.84 -13.97
CA ARG A 39 -3.67 32.86 -13.77
C ARG A 39 -3.35 34.06 -14.65
N GLY A 40 -4.18 34.27 -15.67
CA GLY A 40 -4.23 35.52 -16.43
C GLY A 40 -4.70 36.67 -15.54
N ILE A 41 -3.95 37.76 -15.56
CA ILE A 41 -4.21 38.99 -14.81
C ILE A 41 -5.18 39.84 -15.63
N GLN A 42 -6.33 40.20 -15.07
CA GLN A 42 -7.05 41.41 -15.49
C GLN A 42 -6.77 42.50 -14.45
N PRO A 43 -6.33 43.71 -14.85
CA PRO A 43 -6.15 44.81 -13.92
C PRO A 43 -7.47 45.57 -13.79
N LEU A 44 -8.03 45.65 -12.59
CA LEU A 44 -8.99 46.70 -12.25
C LEU A 44 -8.31 47.67 -11.29
N PHE A 45 -7.89 48.81 -11.85
CA PHE A 45 -7.40 49.96 -11.09
C PHE A 45 -8.53 50.58 -10.27
N ARG A 46 -8.31 50.78 -8.98
CA ARG A 46 -8.68 52.04 -8.32
C ARG A 46 -7.76 52.29 -7.12
N LEU A 47 -6.91 53.29 -7.30
CA LEU A 47 -6.06 53.90 -6.27
C LEU A 47 -6.94 54.65 -5.26
N ARG A 48 -6.68 54.45 -3.97
CA ARG A 48 -6.57 55.56 -3.02
C ARG A 48 -5.51 55.22 -1.97
N SER A 49 -4.61 56.17 -1.81
CA SER A 49 -3.48 56.22 -0.91
C SER A 49 -3.94 56.20 0.54
N ASP A 50 -3.20 55.52 1.42
CA ASP A 50 -2.30 56.22 2.33
C ASP A 50 -1.28 55.25 2.93
N ALA A 51 -0.05 55.74 3.01
CA ALA A 51 1.15 54.98 3.26
C ALA A 51 1.33 54.64 4.74
N MET A 52 2.04 53.54 4.98
CA MET A 52 3.18 53.43 5.91
C MET A 52 3.11 52.20 6.83
N GLN A 53 3.48 51.04 6.27
CA GLN A 53 4.43 50.13 6.92
C GLN A 53 5.11 49.26 5.87
N THR A 54 6.24 49.77 5.38
CA THR A 54 7.21 49.07 4.57
C THR A 54 7.88 47.95 5.39
N LYS A 55 7.35 46.74 5.30
CA LYS A 55 8.10 45.50 5.49
C LYS A 55 7.74 44.53 4.37
N THR A 56 8.45 44.69 3.26
CA THR A 56 8.90 43.61 2.38
C THR A 56 7.86 42.50 2.15
N PHE A 57 6.74 42.84 1.50
CA PHE A 57 5.89 41.87 0.83
C PHE A 57 6.59 41.40 -0.44
N ALA A 58 7.71 40.69 -0.26
CA ALA A 58 8.38 39.99 -1.33
C ALA A 58 7.40 38.93 -1.83
N ARG A 59 6.91 39.13 -3.06
CA ARG A 59 6.45 38.12 -4.01
C ARG A 59 6.95 36.72 -3.62
N ARG A 60 6.14 35.95 -2.87
CA ARG A 60 6.35 34.51 -2.71
C ARG A 60 5.67 33.80 -3.88
N SER A 61 6.33 33.82 -5.01
CA SER A 61 6.02 32.95 -6.14
C SER A 61 7.32 32.32 -6.61
N SER A 62 7.54 31.03 -6.28
CA SER A 62 8.21 30.04 -7.16
C SER A 62 8.66 28.70 -6.52
N LEU A 63 8.44 28.37 -5.23
CA LEU A 63 8.95 27.09 -4.67
C LEU A 63 8.02 26.30 -3.72
N ALA A 64 6.72 26.59 -3.65
CA ALA A 64 5.79 25.82 -2.80
C ALA A 64 5.02 24.80 -3.64
N GLY A 65 5.51 23.56 -3.71
CA GLY A 65 4.78 22.44 -4.30
C GLY A 65 3.41 22.22 -3.64
N ILE A 66 2.50 21.57 -4.38
CA ILE A 66 1.13 21.26 -3.92
C ILE A 66 1.21 20.44 -2.63
N LYS A 67 0.51 20.88 -1.59
CA LYS A 67 0.65 20.27 -0.25
C LYS A 67 -0.36 19.16 -0.03
N ILE A 68 0.12 17.98 0.29
CA ILE A 68 -0.70 16.79 0.50
C ILE A 68 -0.48 16.26 1.91
N LEU A 69 -1.58 16.06 2.63
CA LEU A 69 -1.58 15.41 3.92
C LEU A 69 -1.72 13.90 3.74
N ILE A 70 -0.77 13.13 4.23
CA ILE A 70 -0.84 11.67 4.26
C ILE A 70 -1.24 11.22 5.67
N ILE A 71 -2.13 10.23 5.76
CA ILE A 71 -2.48 9.58 7.02
C ILE A 71 -2.21 8.09 6.87
N SER A 72 -1.31 7.56 7.70
CA SER A 72 -0.97 6.14 7.74
C SER A 72 -0.80 5.67 9.17
N LEU A 73 -1.20 4.44 9.48
CA LEU A 73 -1.06 3.89 10.83
C LEU A 73 0.41 3.66 11.20
N THR A 74 1.21 3.21 10.23
CA THR A 74 2.63 2.92 10.37
C THR A 74 3.40 3.49 9.19
N TYR A 75 4.67 3.82 9.43
CA TYR A 75 5.59 4.25 8.39
C TYR A 75 7.05 4.05 8.82
N HIS A 76 7.97 4.25 7.88
CA HIS A 76 9.41 4.24 8.08
C HIS A 76 9.87 5.07 9.30
N PRO A 77 11.05 4.77 9.88
CA PRO A 77 11.96 3.66 9.53
C PRO A 77 11.62 2.33 10.22
N ARG A 78 10.73 2.34 11.21
CA ARG A 78 10.54 1.20 12.13
C ARG A 78 9.70 0.07 11.55
N PHE A 79 8.70 0.40 10.73
CA PHE A 79 7.79 -0.58 10.11
C PHE A 79 7.90 -0.44 8.61
N ILE A 80 8.31 -1.52 7.95
CA ILE A 80 8.50 -1.58 6.52
C ILE A 80 7.69 -2.77 6.00
N GLY A 81 6.63 -2.47 5.25
CA GLY A 81 5.84 -3.40 4.47
C GLY A 81 5.70 -2.90 3.04
N GLY A 82 4.94 -3.64 2.23
CA GLY A 82 4.69 -3.26 0.84
C GLY A 82 3.99 -1.89 0.72
N ALA A 83 3.08 -1.58 1.63
CA ALA A 83 2.37 -0.30 1.65
C ALA A 83 3.31 0.87 1.95
N GLU A 84 4.17 0.74 2.96
CA GLU A 84 5.13 1.79 3.35
C GLU A 84 6.17 2.03 2.25
N ILE A 85 6.68 0.96 1.61
CA ILE A 85 7.60 1.08 0.48
C ILE A 85 6.91 1.80 -0.69
N ALA A 86 5.67 1.44 -1.02
CA ALA A 86 4.93 2.08 -2.11
C ALA A 86 4.77 3.59 -1.86
N VAL A 87 4.39 3.99 -0.64
CA VAL A 87 4.25 5.41 -0.26
C VAL A 87 5.59 6.14 -0.38
N LYS A 88 6.68 5.53 0.10
CA LYS A 88 8.02 6.12 -0.01
C LYS A 88 8.42 6.34 -1.46
N GLU A 89 8.30 5.31 -2.30
CA GLU A 89 8.66 5.39 -3.72
C GLU A 89 7.81 6.41 -4.49
N ILE A 90 6.50 6.48 -4.21
CA ILE A 90 5.60 7.46 -4.83
C ILE A 90 6.00 8.88 -4.42
N THR A 91 6.15 9.13 -3.13
CA THR A 91 6.46 10.48 -2.61
C THR A 91 7.87 10.94 -2.98
N ASP A 92 8.84 10.03 -3.06
CA ASP A 92 10.20 10.36 -3.48
C ASP A 92 10.24 10.77 -4.96
N ARG A 93 9.51 10.07 -5.84
CA ARG A 93 9.42 10.38 -7.27
C ARG A 93 8.60 11.62 -7.59
N LEU A 94 7.58 11.90 -6.77
CA LEU A 94 6.72 13.08 -6.90
C LEU A 94 7.28 14.31 -6.17
N GLY A 95 8.44 14.17 -5.53
CA GLY A 95 9.15 15.27 -4.88
C GLY A 95 9.39 16.45 -5.83
N GLY A 96 9.43 17.66 -5.27
CA GLY A 96 9.60 18.90 -6.03
C GLY A 96 8.28 19.47 -6.57
N THR A 97 7.38 18.64 -7.10
CA THR A 97 6.03 19.09 -7.49
C THR A 97 5.09 19.15 -6.30
N TYR A 98 5.20 18.18 -5.39
CA TYR A 98 4.36 18.05 -4.22
C TYR A 98 5.19 18.11 -2.93
N ALA A 99 4.58 18.64 -1.87
CA ALA A 99 5.11 18.62 -0.52
C ALA A 99 4.21 17.74 0.36
N PHE A 100 4.82 16.79 1.07
CA PHE A 100 4.08 15.80 1.85
C PHE A 100 4.33 15.95 3.34
N ASP A 101 3.25 16.11 4.08
CA ASP A 101 3.24 15.92 5.53
C ASP A 101 2.49 14.63 5.85
N MET A 102 2.97 13.85 6.81
CA MET A 102 2.32 12.61 7.22
C MET A 102 1.99 12.61 8.69
N VAL A 103 0.75 12.22 9.03
CA VAL A 103 0.37 11.92 10.41
C VAL A 103 0.35 10.40 10.61
N THR A 104 1.11 9.93 11.61
CA THR A 104 1.26 8.49 11.89
C THR A 104 1.35 8.18 13.38
N LEU A 105 1.19 6.92 13.78
CA LEU A 105 1.24 6.51 15.18
C LEU A 105 2.68 6.61 15.72
N ARG A 106 2.84 7.12 16.94
CA ARG A 106 4.14 7.19 17.60
C ARG A 106 4.52 5.84 18.20
N LEU A 107 5.40 5.14 17.50
CA LEU A 107 5.96 3.85 17.94
C LEU A 107 7.44 3.99 18.32
N GLY A 108 7.81 5.13 18.91
CA GLY A 108 9.19 5.45 19.28
C GLY A 108 9.32 6.83 19.93
N GLN A 109 10.57 7.25 20.13
CA GLN A 109 10.91 8.49 20.83
C GLN A 109 10.59 9.74 20.00
N MET A 110 10.84 9.72 18.69
CA MET A 110 10.67 10.90 17.84
C MET A 110 9.20 11.30 17.68
N LYS A 111 8.93 12.60 17.86
CA LYS A 111 7.59 13.20 17.64
C LYS A 111 7.44 13.77 16.23
N ARG A 112 8.54 14.27 15.67
CA ARG A 112 8.61 14.86 14.33
C ARG A 112 9.94 14.48 13.70
N GLU A 113 9.94 14.12 12.44
CA GLU A 113 11.15 13.76 11.69
C GLU A 113 10.89 13.89 10.19
N ARG A 114 11.95 14.01 9.39
CA ARG A 114 11.86 13.96 7.93
C ARG A 114 12.42 12.62 7.45
N VAL A 115 11.64 11.90 6.62
CA VAL A 115 12.08 10.65 5.99
C VAL A 115 11.80 10.74 4.50
N GLY A 116 12.86 10.78 3.71
CA GLY A 116 12.77 11.09 2.27
C GLY A 116 12.10 12.44 2.05
N ASN A 117 11.11 12.49 1.17
CA ASN A 117 10.35 13.70 0.86
C ASN A 117 9.17 13.98 1.78
N ILE A 118 8.99 13.22 2.87
CA ILE A 118 7.86 13.35 3.79
C ILE A 118 8.31 13.93 5.13
N PHE A 119 7.60 14.94 5.63
CA PHE A 119 7.72 15.40 7.02
C PHE A 119 6.67 14.72 7.90
N ILE A 120 7.12 14.00 8.91
CA ILE A 120 6.28 13.10 9.71
C ILE A 120 5.92 13.74 11.03
N HIS A 121 4.64 13.68 11.40
CA HIS A 121 4.08 14.03 12.69
C HIS A 121 3.57 12.75 13.38
N ARG A 122 4.27 12.33 14.44
CA ARG A 122 3.90 11.15 15.21
C ARG A 122 2.97 11.52 16.36
N VAL A 123 1.76 10.99 16.33
CA VAL A 123 0.70 11.27 17.32
C VAL A 123 0.52 10.12 18.30
N VAL A 124 -0.18 10.42 19.41
CA VAL A 124 -0.36 9.57 20.59
C VAL A 124 0.97 9.35 21.33
N PRO A 125 1.06 9.63 22.63
CA PRO A 125 2.31 9.40 23.36
C PRO A 125 2.74 7.93 23.39
N SER A 126 4.05 7.67 23.28
CA SER A 126 4.62 6.31 23.22
C SER A 126 4.52 5.52 24.52
N PHE A 127 4.23 6.18 25.65
CA PHE A 127 3.99 5.52 26.94
C PHE A 127 2.59 4.90 27.02
N ILE A 128 1.67 5.28 26.12
CA ILE A 128 0.34 4.67 26.08
C ILE A 128 0.48 3.26 25.49
N PRO A 129 -0.07 2.21 26.14
CA PRO A 129 0.02 0.85 25.64
C PRO A 129 -0.51 0.73 24.21
N LEU A 130 0.18 -0.04 23.36
CA LEU A 130 -0.08 -0.11 21.92
C LEU A 130 -1.56 -0.36 21.54
N PRO A 131 -2.33 -1.25 22.22
CA PRO A 131 -3.74 -1.44 21.91
C PRO A 131 -4.58 -0.17 22.11
N LEU A 132 -4.35 0.55 23.22
CA LEU A 132 -5.01 1.82 23.51
C LEU A 132 -4.53 2.91 22.55
N ALA A 133 -3.23 2.96 22.26
CA ALA A 133 -2.67 3.94 21.35
C ALA A 133 -3.29 3.81 19.95
N LYS A 134 -3.49 2.58 19.50
CA LYS A 134 -4.23 2.25 18.27
C LYS A 134 -5.72 2.63 18.37
N LEU A 135 -6.35 2.53 19.53
CA LEU A 135 -7.75 2.93 19.71
C LEU A 135 -7.91 4.46 19.62
N PHE A 136 -7.02 5.24 20.24
CA PHE A 136 -7.06 6.71 20.23
C PHE A 136 -6.51 7.33 18.95
N PHE A 137 -5.71 6.58 18.19
CA PHE A 137 -5.06 7.07 16.97
C PHE A 137 -5.99 7.80 15.99
N PRO A 138 -7.18 7.25 15.61
CA PRO A 138 -8.05 7.93 14.66
C PRO A 138 -8.39 9.37 15.04
N PHE A 139 -8.70 9.60 16.32
CA PHE A 139 -9.07 10.91 16.83
C PHE A 139 -7.86 11.84 16.94
N ALA A 140 -6.77 11.36 17.55
CA ALA A 140 -5.55 12.14 17.70
C ALA A 140 -4.95 12.54 16.34
N ALA A 141 -4.99 11.64 15.36
CA ALA A 141 -4.52 11.90 14.02
C ALA A 141 -5.40 12.92 13.28
N ALA A 142 -6.73 12.81 13.37
CA ALA A 142 -7.66 13.76 12.78
C ALA A 142 -7.51 15.17 13.37
N LEU A 143 -7.37 15.27 14.69
CA LEU A 143 -7.13 16.55 15.36
C LEU A 143 -5.81 17.17 14.92
N ARG A 144 -4.73 16.38 14.90
CA ARG A 144 -3.42 16.88 14.45
C ARG A 144 -3.44 17.30 12.98
N ALA A 145 -4.12 16.52 12.13
CA ALA A 145 -4.34 16.84 10.73
C ALA A 145 -5.10 18.17 10.56
N ALA A 146 -6.15 18.40 11.36
CA ALA A 146 -6.89 19.65 11.35
C ALA A 146 -6.03 20.85 11.80
N THR A 147 -5.21 20.69 12.84
CA THR A 147 -4.24 21.73 13.26
C THR A 147 -3.28 22.06 12.13
N LEU A 148 -2.67 21.04 11.53
CA LEU A 148 -1.73 21.20 10.44
C LEU A 148 -2.38 21.83 9.21
N HIS A 149 -3.63 21.48 8.90
CA HIS A 149 -4.33 22.05 7.76
C HIS A 149 -4.55 23.57 7.91
N ARG A 150 -4.71 24.09 9.13
CA ARG A 150 -4.77 25.54 9.38
C ARG A 150 -3.44 26.24 9.09
N GLU A 151 -2.31 25.57 9.32
CA GLU A 151 -0.97 26.11 9.13
C GLU A 151 -0.48 25.94 7.68
N HIS A 152 -0.73 24.77 7.09
CA HIS A 152 -0.16 24.34 5.83
C HIS A 152 -1.13 24.50 4.64
N HIS A 153 -2.44 24.53 4.86
CA HIS A 153 -3.47 24.58 3.82
C HIS A 153 -3.36 23.46 2.78
N TYR A 154 -3.50 22.21 3.23
CA TYR A 154 -3.45 21.05 2.34
C TYR A 154 -4.52 21.06 1.24
N GLU A 155 -4.10 20.73 0.02
CA GLU A 155 -4.96 20.65 -1.16
C GLU A 155 -5.59 19.27 -1.34
N ALA A 156 -5.09 18.26 -0.62
CA ALA A 156 -5.66 16.92 -0.57
C ALA A 156 -5.25 16.18 0.71
N ALA A 157 -6.08 15.24 1.14
CA ALA A 157 -5.78 14.24 2.15
C ALA A 157 -5.71 12.86 1.50
N TRP A 158 -4.69 12.08 1.87
CA TRP A 158 -4.42 10.76 1.33
C TRP A 158 -4.29 9.75 2.47
N SER A 159 -5.24 8.82 2.56
CA SER A 159 -5.21 7.74 3.55
C SER A 159 -4.65 6.45 2.97
N ILE A 160 -3.74 5.82 3.70
CA ILE A 160 -3.14 4.53 3.35
C ILE A 160 -3.88 3.42 4.09
N MET A 161 -4.67 2.65 3.32
CA MET A 161 -5.54 1.56 3.74
C MET A 161 -6.78 1.99 4.53
N ALA A 162 -7.87 1.22 4.37
CA ALA A 162 -9.12 1.41 5.10
C ALA A 162 -9.05 0.83 6.53
N ASN A 163 -8.04 1.22 7.30
CA ASN A 163 -7.86 0.83 8.69
C ASN A 163 -8.08 2.05 9.62
N ARG A 164 -7.39 2.10 10.77
CA ARG A 164 -7.42 3.25 11.68
C ARG A 164 -6.99 4.57 11.03
N ALA A 165 -6.12 4.53 10.03
CA ALA A 165 -5.78 5.68 9.19
C ALA A 165 -6.97 6.13 8.32
N GLY A 166 -7.76 5.19 7.83
CA GLY A 166 -9.00 5.47 7.12
C GLY A 166 -10.03 6.19 8.01
N PHE A 167 -10.19 5.75 9.26
CA PHE A 167 -11.04 6.45 10.23
C PHE A 167 -10.54 7.88 10.52
N ALA A 168 -9.23 8.07 10.74
CA ALA A 168 -8.65 9.40 10.91
C ALA A 168 -8.93 10.32 9.71
N ALA A 169 -8.76 9.80 8.49
CA ALA A 169 -9.02 10.55 7.28
C ALA A 169 -10.51 10.85 7.07
N LEU A 170 -11.40 9.92 7.43
CA LEU A 170 -12.84 10.16 7.45
C LEU A 170 -13.18 11.30 8.41
N PHE A 171 -12.67 11.28 9.65
CA PHE A 171 -12.93 12.36 10.61
C PHE A 171 -12.36 13.69 10.14
N PHE A 172 -11.16 13.71 9.57
CA PHE A 172 -10.59 14.91 8.94
C PHE A 172 -11.49 15.42 7.80
N LYS A 173 -11.98 14.55 6.91
CA LYS A 173 -12.89 14.90 5.82
C LYS A 173 -14.24 15.43 6.32
N LEU A 174 -14.74 14.95 7.46
CA LEU A 174 -15.94 15.49 8.08
C LEU A 174 -15.73 16.91 8.62
N LEU A 175 -14.55 17.20 9.17
CA LEU A 175 -14.17 18.55 9.64
C LEU A 175 -13.83 19.51 8.49
N HIS A 176 -13.31 18.97 7.38
CA HIS A 176 -12.84 19.73 6.21
C HIS A 176 -13.44 19.15 4.92
N PRO A 177 -14.76 19.31 4.69
CA PRO A 177 -15.47 18.65 3.59
C PRO A 177 -14.96 19.04 2.20
N TYR A 178 -14.37 20.23 2.07
CA TYR A 178 -13.83 20.74 0.81
C TYR A 178 -12.46 20.17 0.44
N VAL A 179 -11.74 19.55 1.37
CA VAL A 179 -10.44 18.93 1.07
C VAL A 179 -10.68 17.58 0.39
N PRO A 180 -10.22 17.38 -0.85
CA PRO A 180 -10.30 16.09 -1.54
C PRO A 180 -9.68 14.96 -0.72
N PHE A 181 -10.39 13.84 -0.60
CA PHE A 181 -9.97 12.66 0.15
C PHE A 181 -9.70 11.48 -0.78
N LEU A 182 -8.43 11.10 -0.91
CA LEU A 182 -7.98 9.89 -1.57
C LEU A 182 -7.79 8.76 -0.55
N LEU A 183 -8.42 7.62 -0.81
CA LEU A 183 -8.18 6.39 -0.08
C LEU A 183 -7.40 5.42 -0.98
N THR A 184 -6.26 4.93 -0.52
CA THR A 184 -5.51 3.88 -1.24
C THR A 184 -5.66 2.53 -0.55
N LEU A 185 -5.98 1.48 -1.30
CA LEU A 185 -5.96 0.08 -0.84
C LEU A 185 -4.67 -0.61 -1.33
N GLN A 186 -3.72 -0.81 -0.41
CA GLN A 186 -2.45 -1.51 -0.64
C GLN A 186 -2.48 -2.99 -0.28
N GLU A 187 -3.44 -3.44 0.54
CA GLU A 187 -3.55 -4.84 0.95
C GLU A 187 -4.98 -5.34 0.88
N GLY A 188 -5.13 -6.59 0.44
CA GLY A 188 -6.38 -7.35 0.52
C GLY A 188 -6.27 -8.34 1.67
N ASP A 189 -6.71 -7.94 2.86
CA ASP A 189 -6.97 -8.90 3.92
C ASP A 189 -8.28 -9.65 3.65
N ASP A 190 -8.46 -10.77 4.35
CA ASP A 190 -9.69 -11.56 4.34
C ASP A 190 -10.91 -10.64 4.58
N ARG A 191 -11.98 -10.81 3.79
CA ARG A 191 -13.23 -10.04 3.91
C ARG A 191 -13.83 -10.10 5.32
N SER A 192 -13.55 -11.16 6.08
CA SER A 192 -13.96 -11.34 7.48
C SER A 192 -13.08 -10.59 8.49
N TYR A 193 -11.93 -10.03 8.07
CA TYR A 193 -10.98 -9.36 8.95
C TYR A 193 -11.58 -8.15 9.70
N PRO A 194 -12.35 -7.24 9.07
CA PRO A 194 -13.01 -6.15 9.79
C PRO A 194 -13.96 -6.66 10.88
N ALA A 195 -14.76 -7.68 10.57
CA ALA A 195 -15.67 -8.30 11.55
C ALA A 195 -14.91 -8.92 12.73
N LYS A 196 -13.85 -9.69 12.46
CA LYS A 196 -12.97 -10.27 13.48
C LYS A 196 -12.33 -9.21 14.37
N LYS A 197 -11.97 -8.03 13.83
CA LYS A 197 -11.34 -6.95 14.58
C LYS A 197 -12.30 -6.08 15.37
N MET A 198 -13.53 -5.88 14.87
CA MET A 198 -14.56 -5.09 15.55
C MET A 198 -15.33 -5.91 16.59
N GLY A 199 -15.36 -7.24 16.45
CA GLY A 199 -16.01 -8.14 17.41
C GLY A 199 -17.48 -7.78 17.60
N ILE A 200 -17.93 -7.75 18.85
CA ILE A 200 -19.32 -7.41 19.21
C ILE A 200 -19.74 -6.00 18.76
N PHE A 201 -18.79 -5.09 18.52
CA PHE A 201 -19.07 -3.73 18.06
C PHE A 201 -19.21 -3.63 16.54
N TYR A 202 -19.03 -4.73 15.80
CA TYR A 202 -19.15 -4.77 14.35
C TYR A 202 -20.43 -4.11 13.80
N PRO A 203 -21.67 -4.41 14.27
CA PRO A 203 -22.86 -3.78 13.72
C PRO A 203 -22.88 -2.25 13.86
N PHE A 204 -22.23 -1.71 14.89
CA PHE A 204 -22.14 -0.26 15.12
C PHE A 204 -20.98 0.40 14.38
N LEU A 205 -19.83 -0.26 14.32
CA LEU A 205 -18.62 0.28 13.69
C LEU A 205 -18.60 0.07 12.17
N TYR A 206 -19.27 -0.96 11.66
CA TYR A 206 -19.28 -1.30 10.25
C TYR A 206 -19.87 -0.19 9.36
N PRO A 207 -21.02 0.45 9.69
CA PRO A 207 -21.52 1.58 8.91
C PRO A 207 -20.54 2.76 8.85
N ILE A 208 -19.89 3.08 9.97
CA ILE A 208 -18.89 4.16 10.07
C ILE A 208 -17.65 3.78 9.25
N TRP A 209 -17.22 2.53 9.32
CA TRP A 209 -16.10 2.02 8.54
C TRP A 209 -16.39 2.04 7.03
N LYS A 210 -17.60 1.63 6.59
CA LYS A 210 -18.03 1.79 5.19
C LYS A 210 -18.04 3.25 4.74
N ALA A 211 -18.29 4.19 5.66
CA ALA A 211 -18.25 5.62 5.34
C ALA A 211 -16.87 6.09 4.88
N ILE A 212 -15.77 5.41 5.26
CA ILE A 212 -14.42 5.69 4.75
C ILE A 212 -14.41 5.59 3.22
N PHE A 213 -15.01 4.53 2.66
CA PHE A 213 -15.08 4.32 1.20
C PHE A 213 -16.08 5.27 0.54
N ARG A 214 -17.25 5.47 1.17
CA ARG A 214 -18.33 6.29 0.61
C ARG A 214 -18.00 7.78 0.57
N ARG A 215 -17.17 8.26 1.51
CA ARG A 215 -16.74 9.66 1.64
C ARG A 215 -15.41 9.94 0.95
N ALA A 216 -14.66 8.93 0.54
CA ALA A 216 -13.50 9.13 -0.32
C ALA A 216 -13.96 9.68 -1.67
N ASP A 217 -13.35 10.78 -2.10
CA ASP A 217 -13.59 11.38 -3.41
C ASP A 217 -13.03 10.49 -4.53
N VAL A 218 -11.93 9.77 -4.23
CA VAL A 218 -11.36 8.73 -5.07
C VAL A 218 -10.86 7.59 -4.18
N VAL A 219 -11.13 6.34 -4.58
CA VAL A 219 -10.46 5.16 -4.04
C VAL A 219 -9.48 4.62 -5.08
N GLN A 220 -8.19 4.64 -4.78
CA GLN A 220 -7.17 4.00 -5.61
C GLN A 220 -6.86 2.60 -5.08
N THR A 221 -6.78 1.63 -5.97
CA THR A 221 -6.47 0.23 -5.62
C THR A 221 -5.30 -0.26 -6.45
N ILE A 222 -4.59 -1.28 -5.95
CA ILE A 222 -3.46 -1.87 -6.67
C ILE A 222 -3.86 -3.06 -7.57
N SER A 223 -5.13 -3.44 -7.56
CA SER A 223 -5.68 -4.55 -8.36
C SER A 223 -7.18 -4.40 -8.58
N GLU A 224 -7.70 -5.12 -9.59
CA GLU A 224 -9.15 -5.21 -9.85
C GLU A 224 -9.90 -5.87 -8.70
N TYR A 225 -9.33 -6.90 -8.06
CA TYR A 225 -9.95 -7.54 -6.88
C TYR A 225 -10.25 -6.53 -5.76
N LEU A 226 -9.31 -5.62 -5.49
CA LEU A 226 -9.51 -4.57 -4.50
C LEU A 226 -10.48 -3.49 -4.99
N ALA A 227 -10.53 -3.25 -6.30
CA ALA A 227 -11.47 -2.31 -6.90
C ALA A 227 -12.91 -2.79 -6.73
N ASP A 228 -13.18 -4.06 -7.01
CA ASP A 228 -14.49 -4.69 -6.81
C ASP A 228 -14.90 -4.60 -5.35
N TRP A 229 -13.98 -4.93 -4.44
CA TRP A 229 -14.25 -4.79 -3.01
C TRP A 229 -14.55 -3.34 -2.59
N ALA A 230 -13.83 -2.35 -3.13
CA ALA A 230 -14.13 -0.94 -2.87
C ALA A 230 -15.52 -0.53 -3.38
N ARG A 231 -15.93 -1.02 -4.57
CA ARG A 231 -17.27 -0.80 -5.13
C ARG A 231 -18.35 -1.42 -4.24
N GLU A 232 -18.16 -2.65 -3.79
CA GLU A 232 -19.06 -3.33 -2.83
C GLU A 232 -19.21 -2.53 -1.51
N MET A 233 -18.16 -1.85 -1.07
CA MET A 233 -18.20 -0.99 0.12
C MET A 233 -18.93 0.35 -0.12
N GLY A 234 -19.22 0.69 -1.37
CA GLY A 234 -19.95 1.89 -1.78
C GLY A 234 -19.04 3.04 -2.21
N ALA A 235 -17.81 2.78 -2.64
CA ALA A 235 -16.96 3.79 -3.25
C ALA A 235 -17.58 4.32 -4.54
N ARG A 236 -17.61 5.65 -4.71
CA ARG A 236 -18.22 6.30 -5.89
C ARG A 236 -17.29 6.33 -7.10
N ARG A 237 -16.00 6.56 -6.86
CA ARG A 237 -14.97 6.63 -7.90
C ARG A 237 -13.82 5.72 -7.50
N VAL A 238 -13.53 4.74 -8.35
CA VAL A 238 -12.46 3.75 -8.12
C VAL A 238 -11.51 3.77 -9.30
N CYS A 239 -10.20 3.82 -9.03
CA CYS A 239 -9.15 3.74 -10.04
C CYS A 239 -8.13 2.67 -9.66
N VAL A 240 -7.75 1.84 -10.64
CA VAL A 240 -6.75 0.80 -10.46
C VAL A 240 -5.40 1.30 -10.96
N VAL A 241 -4.45 1.38 -10.04
CA VAL A 241 -3.03 1.69 -10.31
C VAL A 241 -2.18 0.62 -9.64
N PRO A 242 -1.72 -0.39 -10.39
CA PRO A 242 -0.85 -1.42 -9.85
C PRO A 242 0.46 -0.83 -9.32
N ASN A 243 1.01 -1.43 -8.27
CA ASN A 243 2.35 -1.08 -7.81
C ASN A 243 3.39 -1.41 -8.89
N GLY A 244 4.34 -0.51 -9.09
CA GLY A 244 5.50 -0.75 -9.94
C GLY A 244 6.61 -1.52 -9.24
N VAL A 245 7.67 -1.83 -9.99
CA VAL A 245 8.91 -2.41 -9.49
C VAL A 245 10.10 -1.62 -10.04
N ASP A 246 11.16 -1.50 -9.24
CA ASP A 246 12.41 -0.89 -9.69
C ASP A 246 13.14 -1.86 -10.64
N VAL A 247 12.92 -1.67 -11.95
CA VAL A 247 13.46 -2.57 -12.98
C VAL A 247 14.98 -2.68 -12.90
N GLN A 248 15.70 -1.62 -12.50
CA GLN A 248 17.17 -1.67 -12.42
C GLN A 248 17.64 -2.62 -11.32
N LYS A 249 16.95 -2.67 -10.16
CA LYS A 249 17.27 -3.61 -9.08
C LYS A 249 17.01 -5.08 -9.45
N PHE A 250 16.13 -5.33 -10.41
CA PHE A 250 15.80 -6.67 -10.89
C PHE A 250 16.41 -6.95 -12.27
N LYS A 251 17.29 -6.07 -12.77
CA LYS A 251 18.07 -6.36 -13.96
C LYS A 251 19.09 -7.43 -13.63
N VAL A 252 19.29 -8.28 -14.62
CA VAL A 252 20.29 -9.31 -14.58
C VAL A 252 21.51 -8.76 -15.29
N GLU A 253 22.61 -8.61 -14.55
CA GLU A 253 23.83 -8.00 -15.08
C GLU A 253 24.65 -9.01 -15.91
N SER A 254 24.64 -10.31 -15.59
CA SER A 254 25.19 -11.34 -16.48
C SER A 254 24.55 -12.72 -16.31
N GLU A 255 24.33 -13.41 -17.44
CA GLU A 255 23.80 -14.78 -17.45
C GLU A 255 24.83 -15.81 -16.97
N LYS A 256 26.13 -15.54 -17.14
CA LYS A 256 27.20 -16.44 -16.69
C LYS A 256 27.30 -16.49 -15.16
N LEU A 257 27.32 -15.34 -14.50
CA LEU A 257 27.34 -15.27 -13.03
C LEU A 257 26.08 -15.91 -12.44
N LYS A 258 24.93 -15.83 -13.12
CA LYS A 258 23.71 -16.53 -12.71
C LYS A 258 23.85 -18.05 -12.75
N VAL A 259 24.48 -18.63 -13.77
CA VAL A 259 24.60 -20.09 -13.88
C VAL A 259 25.50 -20.61 -12.79
N GLU A 260 26.65 -19.98 -12.57
CA GLU A 260 27.60 -20.35 -11.51
C GLU A 260 26.97 -20.16 -10.12
N GLU A 261 26.32 -19.02 -9.86
CA GLU A 261 25.66 -18.74 -8.58
C GLU A 261 24.47 -19.69 -8.35
N ARG A 262 23.71 -20.01 -9.41
CA ARG A 262 22.62 -20.99 -9.35
C ARG A 262 23.16 -22.38 -9.05
N GLU A 263 24.22 -22.83 -9.69
CA GLU A 263 24.84 -24.13 -9.42
C GLU A 263 25.38 -24.18 -7.98
N ARG A 264 26.03 -23.10 -7.51
CA ARG A 264 26.51 -22.95 -6.13
C ARG A 264 25.38 -23.06 -5.11
N ILE A 265 24.33 -22.24 -5.23
CA ILE A 265 23.17 -22.25 -4.32
C ILE A 265 22.48 -23.61 -4.35
N ARG A 266 22.38 -24.26 -5.51
CA ARG A 266 21.80 -25.60 -5.63
C ARG A 266 22.65 -26.63 -4.88
N GLY A 267 23.97 -26.60 -5.04
CA GLY A 267 24.90 -27.45 -4.31
C GLY A 267 24.78 -27.28 -2.80
N GLU A 268 24.79 -26.03 -2.31
CA GLU A 268 24.63 -25.70 -0.89
C GLU A 268 23.31 -26.22 -0.29
N LEU A 269 22.24 -26.21 -1.10
CA LEU A 269 20.91 -26.69 -0.68
C LEU A 269 20.69 -28.18 -0.95
N GLY A 270 21.68 -28.89 -1.48
CA GLY A 270 21.64 -30.34 -1.76
C GLY A 270 20.78 -30.73 -2.97
N TYR A 271 20.61 -29.82 -3.94
CA TYR A 271 19.88 -30.07 -5.18
C TYR A 271 20.84 -30.47 -6.32
N GLY A 272 20.49 -31.55 -7.04
CA GLY A 272 21.23 -31.99 -8.22
C GLY A 272 20.98 -31.08 -9.42
N LYS A 273 21.73 -31.24 -10.53
CA LYS A 273 21.59 -30.39 -11.72
C LYS A 273 20.21 -30.48 -12.38
N ASP A 274 19.60 -31.67 -12.37
CA ASP A 274 18.31 -31.93 -13.03
C ASP A 274 17.08 -31.69 -12.13
N ASP A 275 17.28 -31.26 -10.87
CA ASP A 275 16.18 -31.04 -9.94
C ASP A 275 15.34 -29.80 -10.34
N VAL A 276 14.02 -29.96 -10.46
CA VAL A 276 13.12 -28.81 -10.52
C VAL A 276 13.03 -28.20 -9.12
N VAL A 277 13.42 -26.94 -9.01
CA VAL A 277 13.41 -26.19 -7.75
C VAL A 277 12.33 -25.12 -7.81
N VAL A 278 11.29 -25.29 -6.99
CA VAL A 278 10.23 -24.30 -6.81
C VAL A 278 10.57 -23.44 -5.60
N VAL A 279 10.63 -22.12 -5.78
CA VAL A 279 10.97 -21.16 -4.73
C VAL A 279 9.74 -20.36 -4.34
N THR A 280 9.50 -20.23 -3.03
CA THR A 280 8.56 -19.24 -2.48
C THR A 280 9.32 -18.24 -1.60
N THR A 281 8.96 -16.96 -1.73
CA THR A 281 9.54 -15.83 -0.98
C THR A 281 8.48 -15.08 -0.15
N SER A 282 7.28 -15.65 -0.03
CA SER A 282 6.17 -14.99 0.65
C SER A 282 6.24 -15.14 2.18
N ARG A 283 5.42 -14.34 2.88
CA ARG A 283 5.24 -14.48 4.33
C ARG A 283 4.43 -15.74 4.63
N LEU A 284 4.78 -16.46 5.69
CA LEU A 284 4.00 -17.60 6.18
C LEU A 284 2.71 -17.15 6.88
N VAL A 285 1.73 -16.73 6.08
CA VAL A 285 0.41 -16.30 6.54
C VAL A 285 -0.69 -16.98 5.71
N PRO A 286 -1.90 -17.22 6.26
CA PRO A 286 -2.96 -17.94 5.55
C PRO A 286 -3.26 -17.40 4.15
N LYS A 287 -3.23 -16.07 3.97
CA LYS A 287 -3.49 -15.42 2.68
C LYS A 287 -2.49 -15.74 1.57
N ASN A 288 -1.30 -16.23 1.90
CA ASN A 288 -0.28 -16.61 0.93
C ASN A 288 -0.35 -18.11 0.56
N ALA A 289 -1.33 -18.84 1.12
CA ALA A 289 -1.63 -20.23 0.76
C ALA A 289 -0.42 -21.17 0.76
N GLU A 290 0.56 -20.94 1.65
CA GLU A 290 1.76 -21.77 1.69
C GLU A 290 1.55 -23.10 2.44
N ALA A 291 0.54 -23.18 3.32
CA ALA A 291 0.29 -24.38 4.13
C ALA A 291 0.05 -25.66 3.31
N PRO A 292 -0.75 -25.65 2.22
CA PRO A 292 -0.86 -26.78 1.29
C PRO A 292 0.48 -27.20 0.69
N CYS A 293 1.39 -26.25 0.43
CA CYS A 293 2.70 -26.55 -0.13
C CYS A 293 3.59 -27.35 0.83
N TYR A 294 3.32 -27.36 2.14
CA TYR A 294 4.11 -28.12 3.14
C TYR A 294 3.53 -29.49 3.49
N ARG A 295 2.32 -29.81 3.02
CA ARG A 295 1.63 -31.06 3.35
C ARG A 295 1.82 -32.17 2.31
N ASP A 296 2.56 -31.91 1.23
CA ASP A 296 2.87 -32.94 0.23
C ASP A 296 4.12 -33.73 0.66
N PRO A 297 3.98 -35.00 1.12
CA PRO A 297 5.10 -35.82 1.58
C PRO A 297 6.02 -36.25 0.43
N ARG A 298 5.61 -36.04 -0.83
CA ARG A 298 6.44 -36.33 -2.01
C ARG A 298 7.47 -35.24 -2.29
N ARG A 299 7.48 -34.16 -1.50
CA ARG A 299 8.36 -33.02 -1.70
C ARG A 299 9.43 -32.90 -0.62
N ARG A 300 10.67 -32.62 -1.04
CA ARG A 300 11.80 -32.35 -0.14
C ARG A 300 11.95 -30.85 0.06
N TYR A 301 11.95 -30.37 1.31
CA TYR A 301 11.97 -28.94 1.64
C TYR A 301 13.33 -28.50 2.22
N SER A 302 13.97 -27.49 1.64
CA SER A 302 15.17 -26.86 2.20
C SER A 302 14.86 -25.44 2.67
N ARG A 303 15.50 -24.97 3.75
CA ARG A 303 15.32 -23.62 4.30
C ARG A 303 16.57 -22.77 4.09
N PHE A 304 16.38 -21.52 3.68
CA PHE A 304 17.43 -20.53 3.50
C PHE A 304 17.06 -19.26 4.29
N SER A 305 18.02 -18.75 5.07
CA SER A 305 17.90 -17.43 5.73
C SER A 305 19.20 -16.67 5.54
N GLN A 306 19.13 -15.47 4.98
CA GLN A 306 20.23 -14.50 5.04
C GLN A 306 19.85 -13.32 5.94
N GLY A 307 20.81 -12.89 6.76
CA GLY A 307 20.78 -11.59 7.45
C GLY A 307 20.08 -11.56 8.81
N ARG A 308 20.77 -10.97 9.80
CA ARG A 308 20.17 -10.49 11.05
C ARG A 308 19.49 -9.15 10.72
N HIS A 309 18.23 -8.99 11.10
CA HIS A 309 17.34 -7.86 10.79
C HIS A 309 16.58 -8.01 9.46
N TYR A 310 15.29 -8.37 9.59
CA TYR A 310 14.34 -8.77 8.55
C TYR A 310 14.58 -10.17 7.98
N ARG A 311 13.76 -11.13 8.41
CA ARG A 311 13.75 -12.52 7.93
C ARG A 311 12.72 -12.70 6.80
N PRO A 312 13.07 -12.58 5.51
CA PRO A 312 12.38 -13.31 4.46
C PRO A 312 12.83 -14.78 4.51
N PHE A 313 11.88 -15.70 4.65
CA PHE A 313 12.15 -17.13 4.58
C PHE A 313 12.16 -17.55 3.12
N LEU A 314 13.29 -18.07 2.64
CA LEU A 314 13.38 -18.73 1.34
C LEU A 314 13.29 -20.23 1.58
N ARG A 315 12.37 -20.93 0.92
CA ARG A 315 12.33 -22.41 0.97
C ARG A 315 12.09 -23.01 -0.40
N ALA A 316 12.80 -24.08 -0.69
CA ALA A 316 12.75 -24.78 -1.97
C ALA A 316 12.12 -26.17 -1.79
N ALA A 317 11.25 -26.58 -2.71
CA ALA A 317 10.60 -27.90 -2.72
C ALA A 317 11.00 -28.71 -3.96
N LYS A 318 11.42 -29.98 -3.79
CA LYS A 318 11.76 -30.93 -4.87
C LYS A 318 10.58 -31.83 -5.19
N THR A 319 10.10 -31.91 -6.43
CA THR A 319 9.11 -32.92 -6.85
C THR A 319 9.81 -34.17 -7.40
N ARG A 320 9.51 -35.35 -6.87
CA ARG A 320 10.00 -36.62 -7.41
C ARG A 320 9.04 -37.14 -8.47
N ASN A 321 9.54 -37.51 -9.65
CA ASN A 321 8.80 -38.38 -10.57
C ASN A 321 8.63 -39.74 -9.88
N ASN A 322 7.41 -40.09 -9.49
CA ASN A 322 7.10 -41.40 -8.94
C ASN A 322 6.83 -42.37 -10.10
N ARG A 323 7.77 -43.29 -10.35
CA ARG A 323 7.43 -44.66 -10.74
C ARG A 323 7.45 -45.48 -9.46
N ASP A 324 6.28 -46.02 -9.14
CA ASP A 324 5.87 -46.95 -8.08
C ASP A 324 6.84 -47.41 -6.98
N GLY A 325 6.27 -47.52 -5.77
CA GLY A 325 6.72 -48.51 -4.78
C GLY A 325 7.00 -47.96 -3.39
N ARG A 326 5.93 -47.78 -2.59
CA ARG A 326 5.81 -47.74 -1.12
C ARG A 326 7.10 -47.65 -0.27
N LYS A 327 7.11 -46.71 0.68
CA LYS A 327 7.33 -46.94 2.13
C LYS A 327 7.03 -45.64 2.92
N ALA A 328 6.15 -45.74 3.91
CA ALA A 328 5.80 -44.67 4.84
C ALA A 328 6.92 -44.40 5.84
N PRO A 329 7.04 -43.18 6.41
CA PRO A 329 7.71 -43.05 7.68
C PRO A 329 6.99 -42.23 8.75
N TYR A 330 7.35 -42.65 9.96
CA TYR A 330 6.94 -42.35 11.32
C TYR A 330 7.43 -40.97 11.81
N TRP A 331 6.76 -40.41 12.83
CA TRP A 331 7.04 -39.10 13.40
C TRP A 331 8.00 -39.18 14.59
N ARG A 332 8.98 -38.26 14.65
CA ARG A 332 9.54 -37.69 15.89
C ARG A 332 9.56 -36.18 15.75
#